data_AF-A0A2E5RW43-F1
#
_entry.id   AF-A0A2E5RW43-F1
#
_cell.length_a   1.000
_cell.length_b   1.000
_cell.length_c   1.000
_cell.angle_alpha   90.00
_cell.angle_beta   90.00
_cell.angle_gamma   90.00
#
_symmetry.space_group_name_H-M   'P 1'
#
loop_
_entity.id
_entity.type
_entity.pdbx_description
1 polymer ?
#
loop_
_entity_poly.entity_id
_entity_poly.type
_entity_poly.pdbx_seq_one_letter_code
_entity_poly.pdbx_strand_id
1 'polypeptide(L)'
;MKRTELERRQRELRRAEKKVEVLERKAGDEKKNAGYYINHLASLFRHDMNEIFNTRDDLDILESLEGLKEDLPEKQWETVLRKAVNRTKVNEVDRAVNELREMMGA
;
A
#
# COMPACT_ATOMS: atom_id res chain seq x y z
N MET A 1 -34.06 -3.30 -29.96
CA MET A 1 -33.20 -2.64 -28.95
C MET A 1 -32.38 -3.63 -28.09
N LYS A 2 -32.00 -4.82 -28.58
CA LYS A 2 -31.24 -5.84 -27.80
C LYS A 2 -29.72 -5.86 -28.04
N ARG A 3 -29.20 -5.10 -29.02
CA ARG A 3 -27.77 -5.05 -29.38
C ARG A 3 -26.94 -4.15 -28.45
N THR A 4 -27.49 -3.03 -28.01
CA THR A 4 -26.80 -2.00 -27.21
C THR A 4 -26.48 -2.45 -25.78
N GLU A 5 -27.38 -3.21 -25.13
CA GLU A 5 -27.14 -3.72 -23.77
C GLU A 5 -26.07 -4.81 -23.76
N LEU A 6 -26.05 -5.65 -24.81
CA LEU A 6 -25.09 -6.73 -24.94
C LEU A 6 -23.67 -6.19 -25.21
N GLU A 7 -23.54 -5.16 -26.06
CA GLU A 7 -22.28 -4.45 -26.28
C GLU A 7 -21.81 -3.69 -25.04
N ARG A 8 -22.73 -3.09 -24.26
CA ARG A 8 -22.40 -2.42 -23.00
C ARG A 8 -21.83 -3.41 -21.99
N ARG A 9 -22.50 -4.55 -21.80
CA ARG A 9 -22.05 -5.62 -20.90
C ARG A 9 -20.70 -6.19 -21.32
N GLN A 10 -20.44 -6.34 -22.62
CA GLN A 10 -19.13 -6.76 -23.14
C GLN A 10 -18.02 -5.72 -22.95
N ARG A 11 -18.33 -4.42 -22.96
CA ARG A 11 -17.34 -3.38 -22.65
C ARG A 11 -17.03 -3.32 -21.16
N GLU A 12 -18.05 -3.51 -20.31
CA GLU A 12 -17.86 -3.59 -18.86
C GLU A 12 -17.05 -4.83 -18.47
N LEU A 13 -17.34 -5.98 -19.09
CA LEU A 13 -16.57 -7.21 -18.89
C LEU A 13 -15.10 -7.01 -19.29
N ARG A 14 -14.83 -6.48 -20.49
CA ARG A 14 -13.46 -6.18 -20.94
C ARG A 14 -12.72 -5.20 -20.04
N ARG A 15 -13.42 -4.22 -19.44
CA ARG A 15 -12.82 -3.27 -18.50
C ARG A 15 -12.49 -3.95 -17.17
N ALA A 16 -13.37 -4.82 -16.67
CA ALA A 16 -13.14 -5.59 -15.46
C ALA A 16 -11.97 -6.57 -15.64
N GLU A 17 -11.96 -7.33 -16.74
CA GLU A 17 -10.87 -8.26 -17.09
C GLU A 17 -9.54 -7.54 -17.21
N LYS A 18 -9.49 -6.40 -17.92
CA LYS A 18 -8.26 -5.61 -18.04
C LYS A 18 -7.81 -5.03 -16.69
N LYS A 19 -8.73 -4.71 -15.79
CA LYS A 19 -8.39 -4.25 -14.43
C LYS A 19 -7.79 -5.38 -13.60
N VAL A 20 -8.35 -6.59 -13.70
CA VAL A 20 -7.82 -7.79 -13.05
C VAL A 20 -6.44 -8.13 -13.62
N GLU A 21 -6.28 -8.15 -14.94
CA GLU A 21 -4.99 -8.41 -15.59
C GLU A 21 -3.91 -7.39 -15.19
N VAL A 22 -4.26 -6.11 -15.05
CA VAL A 22 -3.32 -5.08 -14.55
C VAL A 22 -2.96 -5.30 -13.09
N LEU A 23 -3.89 -5.77 -12.26
CA LEU A 23 -3.62 -6.12 -10.86
C LEU A 23 -2.75 -7.37 -10.75
N GLU A 24 -2.99 -8.39 -11.57
CA GLU A 24 -2.20 -9.62 -11.62
C GLU A 24 -0.79 -9.38 -12.17
N ARG A 25 -0.63 -8.56 -13.22
CA ARG A 25 0.69 -8.14 -13.72
C ARG A 25 1.47 -7.31 -12.70
N LYS A 26 0.79 -6.51 -11.89
CA LYS A 26 1.42 -5.80 -10.77
C LYS A 26 1.87 -6.76 -9.69
N ALA A 27 1.08 -7.78 -9.36
CA ALA A 27 1.43 -8.76 -8.33
C ALA A 27 2.67 -9.62 -8.68
N GLY A 28 2.91 -9.93 -9.96
CA GLY A 28 4.03 -10.79 -10.39
C GLY A 28 5.36 -10.10 -10.70
N ASP A 29 5.35 -8.79 -10.95
CA ASP A 29 6.48 -8.02 -11.50
C ASP A 29 6.64 -6.63 -10.83
N GLU A 30 6.02 -6.37 -9.66
CA GLU A 30 6.26 -5.12 -8.94
C GLU A 30 7.71 -5.11 -8.45
N LYS A 31 8.59 -4.44 -9.22
CA LYS A 31 9.86 -3.94 -8.71
C LYS A 31 9.57 -3.32 -7.35
N LYS A 32 10.06 -3.94 -6.28
CA LYS A 32 9.94 -3.46 -4.90
C LYS A 32 10.60 -2.08 -4.81
N ASN A 33 9.81 -1.07 -5.07
CA ASN A 33 10.22 0.33 -5.17
C ASN A 33 9.45 1.15 -4.12
N ALA A 34 9.83 2.41 -3.94
CA ALA A 34 9.15 3.28 -2.96
C ALA A 34 7.62 3.29 -3.11
N GLY A 35 7.09 3.27 -4.34
CA GLY A 35 5.66 3.23 -4.60
C GLY A 35 4.99 1.93 -4.14
N TYR A 36 5.64 0.78 -4.37
CA TYR A 36 5.18 -0.52 -3.88
C TYR A 36 5.03 -0.51 -2.36
N TYR A 37 6.09 -0.16 -1.64
CA TYR A 37 6.09 -0.13 -0.17
C TYR A 37 5.07 0.86 0.41
N ILE A 38 4.88 2.02 -0.21
CA ILE A 38 3.84 2.98 0.19
C ILE A 38 2.45 2.34 0.10
N ASN A 39 2.14 1.65 -0.99
CA ASN A 39 0.83 1.01 -1.18
C ASN A 39 0.65 -0.18 -0.24
N HIS A 40 1.69 -1.00 -0.09
CA HIS A 40 1.66 -2.22 0.68
C HIS A 40 1.48 -1.94 2.17
N LEU A 41 2.34 -1.09 2.76
CA LEU A 41 2.21 -0.68 4.16
C LEU A 41 0.84 -0.03 4.44
N ALA A 42 0.40 0.87 3.55
CA ALA A 42 -0.92 1.50 3.69
C ALA A 42 -2.08 0.51 3.68
N SER A 43 -1.94 -0.63 2.99
CA SER A 43 -2.96 -1.68 2.96
C SER A 43 -2.97 -2.57 4.21
N LEU A 44 -1.86 -2.61 4.95
CA LEU A 44 -1.70 -3.41 6.18
C LEU A 44 -2.13 -2.64 7.43
N PHE A 45 -2.15 -1.31 7.38
CA PHE A 45 -2.53 -0.48 8.51
C PHE A 45 -3.98 -0.69 8.92
N ARG A 46 -4.16 -1.09 10.18
CA ARG A 46 -5.45 -1.09 10.87
C ARG A 46 -5.54 0.21 11.66
N HIS A 47 -6.54 1.02 11.34
CA HIS A 47 -6.63 2.37 11.85
C HIS A 47 -8.09 2.82 12.00
N ASP A 48 -8.29 3.85 12.82
CA ASP A 48 -9.53 4.62 12.87
C ASP A 48 -9.29 6.03 12.28
N MET A 49 -10.08 7.03 12.67
CA MET A 49 -9.85 8.42 12.24
C MET A 49 -8.67 9.09 12.95
N ASN A 50 -8.26 8.57 14.11
CA ASN A 50 -7.24 9.18 14.95
C ASN A 50 -5.88 8.51 14.80
N GLU A 51 -5.79 7.18 14.88
CA GLU A 51 -4.49 6.48 14.95
C GLU A 51 -4.45 5.13 14.23
N ILE A 52 -3.23 4.67 13.93
CA ILE A 52 -2.92 3.32 13.43
C ILE A 52 -2.48 2.48 14.63
N PHE A 53 -3.16 1.38 14.91
CA PHE A 53 -2.96 0.63 16.16
C PHE A 53 -2.19 -0.69 16.00
N ASN A 54 -1.76 -1.05 14.78
CA ASN A 54 -0.99 -2.27 14.51
C ASN A 54 0.44 -2.03 14.05
N THR A 55 0.99 -0.82 14.28
CA THR A 55 2.35 -0.42 13.85
C THR A 55 3.47 -1.26 14.45
N ARG A 56 3.29 -1.82 15.65
CA ARG A 56 4.34 -2.50 16.42
C ARG A 56 4.21 -4.02 16.47
N ASP A 57 3.00 -4.55 16.45
CA ASP A 57 2.73 -5.96 16.76
C ASP A 57 2.36 -6.81 15.52
N ASP A 58 2.27 -6.18 14.34
CA ASP A 58 1.85 -6.86 13.11
C ASP A 58 3.04 -7.38 12.31
N LEU A 59 3.14 -8.71 12.20
CA LEU A 59 4.23 -9.40 11.50
C LEU A 59 4.34 -8.98 10.03
N ASP A 60 3.21 -8.75 9.35
CA ASP A 60 3.21 -8.37 7.93
C ASP A 60 3.81 -6.96 7.73
N ILE A 61 3.59 -6.07 8.70
CA ILE A 61 4.18 -4.73 8.71
C ILE A 61 5.69 -4.84 8.96
N LEU A 62 6.11 -5.66 9.93
CA LEU A 62 7.53 -5.84 10.22
C LEU A 62 8.30 -6.42 9.03
N GLU A 63 7.76 -7.45 8.37
CA GLU A 63 8.34 -8.02 7.15
C GLU A 63 8.42 -6.97 6.03
N SER A 64 7.38 -6.15 5.86
CA SER A 64 7.38 -5.05 4.90
C SER A 64 8.45 -4.00 5.19
N LEU A 65 8.70 -3.70 6.47
CA LEU A 65 9.75 -2.76 6.88
C LEU A 65 11.15 -3.34 6.67
N GLU A 66 11.35 -4.64 6.86
CA GLU A 66 12.62 -5.30 6.54
C GLU A 66 12.90 -5.28 5.04
N GLY A 67 11.92 -5.66 4.21
CA GLY A 67 12.07 -5.57 2.75
C GLY A 67 12.35 -4.14 2.28
N LEU A 68 11.72 -3.14 2.89
CA LEU A 68 11.98 -1.74 2.60
C LEU A 68 13.45 -1.36 2.82
N LYS A 69 14.08 -1.88 3.88
CA LYS A 69 15.49 -1.62 4.19
C LYS A 69 16.44 -2.29 3.20
N GLU A 70 16.10 -3.49 2.75
CA GLU A 70 16.92 -4.25 1.80
C GLU A 70 16.87 -3.66 0.39
N ASP A 71 15.69 -3.21 -0.04
CA ASP A 71 15.48 -2.77 -1.42
C ASP A 71 15.73 -1.27 -1.64
N LEU A 72 15.55 -0.43 -0.62
CA LEU A 72 15.64 1.03 -0.76
C LEU A 72 16.73 1.68 0.10
N PRO A 73 17.36 2.77 -0.37
CA PRO A 73 18.30 3.53 0.42
C PRO A 73 17.62 4.27 1.59
N GLU A 74 18.31 4.37 2.73
CA GLU A 74 17.81 4.96 3.98
C GLU A 74 17.16 6.33 3.84
N LYS A 75 17.74 7.20 3.00
CA LYS A 75 17.18 8.53 2.68
C LYS A 75 15.74 8.51 2.16
N GLN A 76 15.24 7.37 1.68
CA GLN A 76 13.88 7.22 1.17
C GLN A 76 12.90 6.64 2.22
N TRP A 77 13.39 6.02 3.29
CA TRP A 77 12.55 5.30 4.25
C TRP A 77 11.52 6.24 4.89
N GLU A 78 11.95 7.37 5.42
CA GLU A 78 11.05 8.35 6.05
C GLU A 78 9.98 8.85 5.06
N THR A 79 10.36 9.10 3.81
CA THR A 79 9.41 9.55 2.77
C THR A 79 8.39 8.46 2.46
N VAL A 80 8.80 7.20 2.43
CA VAL A 80 7.91 6.05 2.22
C VAL A 80 6.95 5.90 3.40
N LEU A 81 7.46 5.88 4.63
CA LEU A 81 6.63 5.75 5.84
C LEU A 81 5.60 6.87 5.94
N ARG A 82 6.04 8.13 5.81
CA ARG A 82 5.15 9.29 5.89
C ARG A 82 4.08 9.26 4.79
N LYS A 83 4.43 8.83 3.57
CA LYS A 83 3.44 8.68 2.49
C LYS A 83 2.49 7.51 2.71
N ALA A 84 2.94 6.41 3.31
CA ALA A 84 2.08 5.28 3.65
C ALA A 84 1.06 5.69 4.72
N VAL A 85 1.51 6.33 5.80
CA VAL A 85 0.64 6.81 6.89
C VAL A 85 -0.32 7.88 6.36
N ASN A 86 0.12 8.83 5.55
CA ASN A 86 -0.77 9.86 4.99
C ASN A 86 -1.93 9.30 4.15
N ARG A 87 -1.85 8.05 3.67
CA ARG A 87 -2.95 7.42 2.93
C ARG A 87 -4.09 6.97 3.82
N THR A 88 -3.83 6.66 5.09
CA THR A 88 -4.86 6.29 6.07
C THR A 88 -5.68 7.50 6.50
N LYS A 89 -5.12 8.71 6.33
CA LYS A 89 -5.71 10.01 6.72
C LYS A 89 -6.00 10.11 8.22
N VAL A 90 -5.25 9.40 9.04
CA VAL A 90 -5.28 9.54 10.50
C VAL A 90 -4.78 10.93 10.93
N ASN A 91 -5.25 11.42 12.07
CA ASN A 91 -4.78 12.68 12.66
C ASN A 91 -3.36 12.54 13.24
N GLU A 92 -3.08 11.42 13.90
CA GLU A 92 -1.81 11.14 14.59
C GLU A 92 -0.73 10.62 13.61
N VAL A 93 -0.49 11.37 12.53
CA VAL A 93 0.48 10.99 11.49
C VAL A 93 1.90 10.86 12.05
N ASP A 94 2.37 11.88 12.78
CA ASP A 94 3.75 11.92 13.26
C ASP A 94 4.02 10.83 14.30
N ARG A 95 3.01 10.53 15.14
CA ARG A 95 3.09 9.41 16.08
C ARG A 95 3.27 8.09 15.35
N ALA A 96 2.42 7.78 14.37
CA ALA A 96 2.52 6.52 13.63
C ALA A 96 3.83 6.40 12.83
N VAL A 97 4.32 7.49 12.24
CA VAL A 97 5.62 7.50 11.55
C VAL A 97 6.77 7.24 12.53
N ASN A 98 6.73 7.85 13.72
CA ASN A 98 7.74 7.61 14.74
C ASN A 98 7.72 6.16 15.22
N GLU A 99 6.55 5.60 15.50
CA GLU A 99 6.43 4.20 15.92
C GLU A 99 7.01 3.23 14.87
N LEU A 100 6.69 3.43 13.59
CA LEU A 100 7.24 2.62 12.49
C LEU A 100 8.77 2.78 12.38
N ARG A 101 9.28 3.99 12.60
CA ARG A 101 10.72 4.27 12.58
C ARG A 101 11.46 3.62 13.76
N GLU A 102 10.87 3.64 14.95
CA GLU A 102 11.40 2.93 16.13
C GLU A 102 11.52 1.42 15.84
N MET A 103 10.52 0.82 15.18
CA MET A 103 10.58 -0.58 14.77
C MET A 103 11.68 -0.86 13.74
N MET A 104 12.07 0.15 12.96
CA MET A 104 13.23 0.06 12.07
C MET A 104 14.57 0.22 12.81
N GLY A 105 14.58 0.61 14.09
CA GLY A 105 15.81 0.83 14.86
C GLY A 105 16.57 2.10 14.46
N ALA A 106 15.87 3.14 13.99
CA ALA A 106 16.42 4.40 13.46
C ALA A 106 15.89 5.66 14.15
#